data_AF-A0A533VVV7-F1
#
_entry.id   AF-A0A533VVV7-F1
#
_cell.length_a   1.000
_cell.length_b   1.000
_cell.length_c   1.000
_cell.angle_alpha   90.00
_cell.angle_beta   90.00
_cell.angle_gamma   90.00
#
_symmetry.space_group_name_H-M   'P 1'
#
loop_
_entity.id
_entity.type
_entity.pdbx_description
1 polymer ?
#
loop_
_entity_poly.entity_id
_entity_poly.type
_entity_poly.pdbx_seq_one_letter_code
_entity_poly.pdbx_strand_id
1 'polypeptide(L)'
;ALCRYEDQLESIKERYGETFIIPDEVIDGTALLKVTDVFVGMGGTMNAEAALRGVPTISAFQGDLYTERYLISKGLLARARDSKTISRLVKRFLSKSYRPRFSRKAKKLLDWMEDPAQRVADFLMNLPEED
;
A
#
# COMPACT_ATOMS: atom_id res chain seq x y z
N ALA A 1 -9.69 -0.92 8.79
CA ALA A 1 -10.32 0.28 8.19
C ALA A 1 -10.79 1.12 9.35
N LEU A 2 -10.59 2.43 9.30
CA LEU A 2 -11.33 3.31 10.20
C LEU A 2 -12.78 3.26 9.74
N CYS A 3 -13.65 2.83 10.63
CA CYS A 3 -15.07 2.84 10.36
C CYS A 3 -15.50 4.30 10.22
N ARG A 4 -16.41 4.57 9.27
CA ARG A 4 -16.86 5.95 9.03
C ARG A 4 -17.81 6.43 10.13
N TYR A 5 -18.49 5.49 10.77
CA TYR A 5 -19.52 5.73 11.78
C TYR A 5 -19.27 4.86 13.02
N GLU A 6 -19.69 5.33 14.19
CA GLU A 6 -19.49 4.64 15.46
C GLU A 6 -20.19 3.27 15.52
N ASP A 7 -21.39 3.14 14.94
CA ASP A 7 -22.15 1.89 14.90
C ASP A 7 -21.41 0.79 14.11
N GLN A 8 -20.75 1.16 13.01
CA GLN A 8 -19.89 0.27 12.24
C GLN A 8 -18.68 -0.17 13.06
N LEU A 9 -18.07 0.74 13.81
CA LEU A 9 -16.92 0.45 14.65
C LEU A 9 -17.29 -0.54 15.76
N GLU A 10 -18.42 -0.29 16.43
CA GLU A 10 -18.94 -1.14 17.50
C GLU A 10 -19.22 -2.55 16.99
N SER A 11 -19.93 -2.67 15.86
CA SER A 11 -20.25 -3.97 15.26
C SER A 11 -19.00 -4.79 14.86
N ILE A 12 -17.97 -4.13 14.30
CA ILE A 12 -16.72 -4.81 13.92
C ILE A 12 -15.91 -5.18 15.18
N LYS A 13 -15.86 -4.31 16.20
CA LYS A 13 -15.17 -4.59 17.47
C LYS A 13 -15.82 -5.75 18.21
N GLU A 14 -17.15 -5.79 18.30
CA GLU A 14 -17.88 -6.90 18.93
C GLU A 14 -17.58 -8.22 18.22
N ARG A 15 -17.56 -8.22 16.89
CA ARG A 15 -17.38 -9.44 16.11
C ARG A 15 -15.93 -9.93 16.00
N TYR A 16 -14.95 -9.01 16.02
CA TYR A 16 -13.58 -9.30 15.63
C TYR A 16 -12.50 -8.75 16.57
N GLY A 17 -12.86 -7.98 17.60
CA GLY A 17 -11.92 -7.27 18.47
C GLY A 17 -11.00 -8.17 19.30
N GLU A 18 -11.40 -9.42 19.57
CA GLU A 18 -10.54 -10.39 20.25
C GLU A 18 -9.44 -10.96 19.34
N THR A 19 -9.63 -10.90 18.01
CA THR A 19 -8.72 -11.50 17.02
C THR A 19 -7.92 -10.46 16.25
N PHE A 20 -8.49 -9.28 16.03
CA PHE A 20 -7.89 -8.22 15.21
C PHE A 20 -7.76 -6.92 15.99
N ILE A 21 -6.64 -6.23 15.79
CA ILE A 21 -6.48 -4.84 16.21
C ILE A 21 -7.30 -3.97 15.25
N ILE A 22 -8.35 -3.33 15.77
CA ILE A 22 -9.25 -2.46 15.01
C ILE A 22 -9.02 -1.02 15.47
N PRO A 23 -8.43 -0.16 14.62
CA PRO A 23 -8.29 1.26 14.91
C PRO A 23 -9.64 1.96 15.10
N ASP A 24 -9.78 2.72 16.18
CA ASP A 24 -10.90 3.62 16.45
C ASP A 24 -10.56 5.11 16.26
N GLU A 25 -9.28 5.41 16.05
CA GLU A 25 -8.78 6.76 15.79
C GLU A 25 -7.79 6.80 14.62
N VAL A 26 -7.49 8.02 14.14
CA VAL A 26 -6.56 8.22 13.03
C VAL A 26 -5.16 7.73 13.42
N ILE A 27 -4.61 6.82 12.61
CA ILE A 27 -3.25 6.28 12.76
C ILE A 27 -2.33 6.91 11.73
N ASP A 28 -1.08 7.20 12.12
CA ASP A 28 -0.01 7.49 11.17
C ASP A 28 0.27 6.25 10.29
N GLY A 29 -0.27 6.27 9.07
CA GLY A 29 -0.11 5.20 8.10
C GLY A 29 1.35 4.96 7.71
N THR A 30 2.20 6.00 7.70
CA THR A 30 3.62 5.85 7.38
C THR A 30 4.34 5.10 8.50
N ALA A 31 4.07 5.43 9.76
CA ALA A 31 4.61 4.70 10.90
C ALA A 31 4.14 3.24 10.91
N LEU A 32 2.85 3.00 10.64
CA LEU A 32 2.29 1.65 10.57
C LEU A 32 2.93 0.80 9.47
N LEU A 33 3.09 1.35 8.26
CA LEU A 33 3.74 0.64 7.16
C LEU A 33 5.20 0.29 7.46
N LYS A 34 5.95 1.14 8.19
CA LYS A 34 7.34 0.84 8.57
C LYS A 34 7.47 -0.44 9.38
N VAL A 35 6.52 -0.72 10.27
CA VAL A 35 6.51 -1.91 11.14
C VAL A 35 5.70 -3.08 10.57
N THR A 36 5.09 -2.92 9.40
CA THR A 36 4.27 -3.96 8.77
C THR A 36 5.14 -4.96 8.00
N ASP A 37 4.92 -6.26 8.23
CA ASP A 37 5.60 -7.34 7.49
C ASP A 37 5.02 -7.61 6.10
N VAL A 38 3.68 -7.62 6.00
CA VAL A 38 2.92 -7.83 4.78
C VAL A 38 1.68 -6.93 4.80
N PHE A 39 1.46 -6.20 3.71
CA PHE A 39 0.28 -5.35 3.55
C PHE A 39 -0.75 -6.02 2.64
N VAL A 40 -2.01 -6.08 3.09
CA VAL A 40 -3.15 -6.55 2.29
C VAL A 40 -4.16 -5.42 2.22
N GLY A 41 -4.38 -4.88 1.03
CA GLY A 41 -5.28 -3.76 0.82
C GLY A 41 -6.24 -3.97 -0.34
N MET A 42 -7.26 -3.12 -0.42
CA MET A 42 -8.29 -3.17 -1.46
C MET A 42 -7.99 -2.24 -2.64
N GLY A 43 -6.70 -1.93 -2.87
CA GLY A 43 -6.25 -1.00 -3.92
C GLY A 43 -5.93 0.39 -3.40
N GLY A 44 -5.90 1.37 -4.31
CA GLY A 44 -5.71 2.77 -3.96
C GLY A 44 -4.28 3.17 -3.60
N THR A 45 -4.14 4.29 -2.90
CA THR A 45 -2.86 4.94 -2.61
C THR A 45 -2.00 4.13 -1.65
N MET A 46 -2.56 3.63 -0.55
CA MET A 46 -1.81 2.84 0.42
C MET A 46 -1.19 1.56 -0.18
N ASN A 47 -1.84 0.92 -1.17
CA ASN A 47 -1.22 -0.20 -1.89
C ASN A 47 0.06 0.22 -2.61
N ALA A 48 0.06 1.39 -3.26
CA ALA A 48 1.22 1.91 -3.95
C ALA A 48 2.31 2.34 -2.96
N GLU A 49 1.93 3.03 -1.89
CA GLU A 49 2.85 3.48 -0.83
C GLU A 49 3.53 2.29 -0.13
N ALA A 50 2.77 1.26 0.27
CA ALA A 50 3.32 0.06 0.88
C ALA A 50 4.33 -0.64 -0.05
N ALA A 51 3.95 -0.84 -1.31
CA ALA A 51 4.80 -1.47 -2.31
C ALA A 51 6.11 -0.71 -2.53
N LEU A 52 6.05 0.62 -2.72
CA LEU A 52 7.22 1.46 -2.97
C LEU A 52 8.09 1.66 -1.72
N ARG A 53 7.52 1.59 -0.51
CA ARG A 53 8.27 1.57 0.75
C ARG A 53 8.91 0.21 1.05
N GLY A 54 8.76 -0.77 0.15
CA GLY A 54 9.39 -2.08 0.29
C GLY A 54 8.66 -3.05 1.21
N VAL A 55 7.38 -2.80 1.49
CA VAL A 55 6.50 -3.73 2.21
C VAL A 55 5.83 -4.65 1.19
N PRO A 56 6.02 -5.99 1.29
CA PRO A 56 5.32 -6.95 0.44
C PRO A 56 3.81 -6.70 0.42
N THR A 57 3.25 -6.43 -0.76
CA THR A 57 1.89 -5.92 -0.90
C THR A 57 1.01 -6.85 -1.73
N ILE A 58 -0.19 -7.13 -1.22
CA ILE A 58 -1.25 -7.87 -1.88
C ILE A 58 -2.45 -6.94 -2.08
N SER A 59 -2.94 -6.86 -3.31
CA SER A 59 -4.24 -6.26 -3.60
C SER A 59 -5.34 -7.31 -3.67
N ALA A 60 -6.36 -7.10 -2.84
CA ALA A 60 -7.63 -7.81 -2.88
C ALA A 60 -8.72 -7.06 -3.69
N PHE A 61 -8.33 -5.99 -4.39
CA PHE A 61 -9.24 -5.23 -5.24
C PHE A 61 -9.74 -6.08 -6.41
N GLN A 62 -11.06 -6.00 -6.67
CA GLN A 62 -11.70 -6.77 -7.74
C GLN A 62 -11.69 -6.03 -9.08
N GLY A 63 -11.49 -4.71 -9.06
CA GLY A 63 -11.36 -3.89 -10.26
C GLY A 63 -9.93 -3.83 -10.80
N ASP A 64 -9.66 -2.80 -11.59
CA ASP A 64 -8.36 -2.60 -12.20
C ASP A 64 -7.94 -1.13 -12.18
N LEU A 65 -6.78 -0.87 -11.57
CA LEU A 65 -6.21 0.46 -11.42
C LEU A 65 -4.91 0.55 -12.20
N TYR A 66 -4.70 1.66 -12.90
CA TYR A 66 -3.47 1.89 -13.68
C TYR A 66 -2.21 1.77 -12.80
N THR A 67 -2.24 2.36 -11.61
CA THR A 67 -1.13 2.30 -10.64
C THR A 67 -0.81 0.88 -10.22
N GLU A 68 -1.83 0.05 -9.97
CA GLU A 68 -1.62 -1.37 -9.66
C GLU A 68 -1.07 -2.14 -10.85
N ARG A 69 -1.60 -1.94 -12.07
CA ARG A 69 -1.06 -2.60 -13.27
C ARG A 69 0.42 -2.33 -13.43
N TYR A 70 0.82 -1.07 -13.25
CA TYR A 70 2.22 -0.69 -13.28
C TYR A 70 3.03 -1.43 -12.21
N LEU A 71 2.63 -1.41 -10.94
CA LEU A 71 3.36 -2.07 -9.86
C LEU A 71 3.39 -3.60 -10.00
N ILE A 72 2.33 -4.22 -10.51
CA ILE A 72 2.28 -5.64 -10.86
C ILE A 72 3.31 -5.95 -11.94
N SER A 73 3.38 -5.14 -13.01
CA SER A 73 4.39 -5.30 -14.08
C SER A 73 5.82 -5.15 -13.55
N LYS A 74 6.02 -4.31 -12.53
CA LYS A 74 7.28 -4.17 -11.81
C LYS A 74 7.48 -5.23 -10.74
N GLY A 75 6.56 -6.18 -10.58
CA GLY A 75 6.60 -7.26 -9.59
C GLY A 75 6.69 -6.76 -8.14
N LEU A 76 6.08 -5.61 -7.86
CA LEU A 76 5.97 -4.99 -6.52
C LEU A 76 4.55 -5.09 -5.96
N LEU A 77 3.62 -5.71 -6.66
CA LEU A 77 2.27 -5.94 -6.16
C LEU A 77 1.76 -7.28 -6.66
N ALA A 78 1.12 -8.06 -5.79
CA ALA A 78 0.44 -9.29 -6.14
C ALA A 78 -1.08 -9.10 -6.06
N ARG A 79 -1.82 -9.62 -7.04
CA ARG A 79 -3.28 -9.58 -7.04
C ARG A 79 -3.84 -10.92 -6.53
N ALA A 80 -4.85 -10.87 -5.67
CA ALA A 80 -5.54 -12.04 -5.14
C ALA A 80 -7.04 -11.75 -5.03
N ARG A 81 -7.89 -12.60 -5.61
CA ARG A 81 -9.35 -12.36 -5.61
C ARG A 81 -10.12 -13.18 -4.59
N ASP A 82 -9.44 -14.13 -3.96
CA ASP A 82 -10.02 -15.08 -3.01
C ASP A 82 -9.13 -15.23 -1.77
N SER A 83 -9.76 -15.59 -0.65
CA SER A 83 -9.10 -15.72 0.66
C SER A 83 -8.01 -16.79 0.69
N LYS A 84 -8.17 -17.89 -0.06
CA LYS A 84 -7.18 -18.97 -0.14
C LYS A 84 -5.90 -18.49 -0.82
N THR A 85 -6.01 -17.72 -1.89
CA THR A 85 -4.87 -17.10 -2.56
C THR A 85 -4.21 -16.06 -1.68
N ILE A 86 -4.97 -15.20 -0.99
CA ILE A 86 -4.42 -14.22 -0.03
C ILE A 86 -3.58 -14.95 1.03
N SER A 87 -4.15 -15.96 1.70
CA SER A 87 -3.45 -16.74 2.74
C SER A 87 -2.14 -17.35 2.24
N ARG A 88 -2.15 -17.95 1.05
CA ARG A 88 -0.95 -18.53 0.42
C ARG A 88 0.12 -17.48 0.13
N LEU A 89 -0.28 -16.31 -0.38
CA LEU A 89 0.64 -15.21 -0.68
C LEU A 89 1.25 -14.62 0.60
N VAL A 90 0.45 -14.41 1.63
CA VAL A 90 0.93 -13.94 2.95
C VAL A 90 2.00 -14.89 3.48
N LYS A 91 1.73 -16.20 3.51
CA LYS A 91 2.72 -17.21 3.93
C LYS A 91 4.03 -17.14 3.14
N ARG A 92 3.94 -16.94 1.82
CA ARG A 92 5.11 -16.77 0.96
C ARG A 92 5.89 -15.48 1.29
N PHE A 93 5.19 -14.39 1.52
CA PHE A 93 5.79 -13.07 1.76
C PHE A 93 6.44 -12.95 3.14
N LEU A 94 5.96 -13.72 4.12
CA LEU A 94 6.56 -13.85 5.44
C LEU A 94 7.87 -14.66 5.47
N SER A 95 8.30 -15.25 4.35
CA SER A 95 9.60 -15.94 4.29
C SER A 95 10.76 -14.96 4.43
N LYS A 96 11.78 -15.33 5.23
CA LYS A 96 12.92 -14.46 5.60
C LYS A 96 13.65 -13.81 4.41
N SER A 97 13.69 -14.49 3.27
CA SER A 97 14.39 -14.01 2.07
C SER A 97 13.54 -13.08 1.19
N TYR A 98 12.22 -13.03 1.38
CA TYR A 98 11.32 -12.31 0.50
C TYR A 98 11.43 -10.79 0.68
N ARG A 99 11.25 -10.30 1.92
CA ARG A 99 11.25 -8.86 2.23
C ARG A 99 12.54 -8.15 1.79
N PRO A 100 13.77 -8.66 2.04
CA PRO A 100 14.99 -7.98 1.60
C PRO A 100 15.11 -7.86 0.08
N ARG A 101 14.64 -8.86 -0.67
CA ARG A 101 14.65 -8.81 -2.14
C ARG A 101 13.59 -7.86 -2.68
N PHE A 102 12.39 -7.89 -2.08
CA PHE A 102 11.28 -7.02 -2.44
C PHE A 102 11.63 -5.54 -2.17
N SER A 103 12.16 -5.23 -0.98
CA SER A 103 12.57 -3.88 -0.59
C SER A 103 13.66 -3.30 -1.49
N ARG A 104 14.69 -4.09 -1.84
CA ARG A 104 15.71 -3.66 -2.83
C ARG A 104 15.11 -3.30 -4.18
N LYS A 105 14.13 -4.09 -4.65
CA LYS A 105 13.44 -3.82 -5.92
C LYS A 105 12.60 -2.55 -5.84
N ALA A 106 11.88 -2.36 -4.74
CA ALA A 106 11.07 -1.17 -4.50
C ALA A 106 11.95 0.08 -4.46
N LYS A 107 13.04 0.05 -3.69
CA LYS A 107 14.00 1.16 -3.62
C LYS A 107 14.57 1.50 -5.00
N LYS A 108 15.02 0.51 -5.77
CA LYS A 108 15.55 0.75 -7.12
C LYS A 108 14.54 1.42 -8.05
N LEU A 109 13.25 1.06 -7.94
CA LEU A 109 12.22 1.69 -8.74
C LEU A 109 11.96 3.13 -8.28
N LEU A 110 11.86 3.35 -6.97
CA LEU A 110 11.60 4.67 -6.40
C LEU A 110 12.76 5.64 -6.67
N ASP A 111 14.00 5.19 -6.53
CA ASP A 111 15.20 6.00 -6.83
C ASP A 111 15.28 6.41 -8.31
N TRP A 112 14.61 5.68 -9.21
CA TRP A 112 14.55 6.00 -10.64
C TRP A 112 13.44 7.01 -10.98
N MET A 113 12.45 7.17 -10.10
CA MET A 113 11.36 8.12 -10.29
C MET A 113 11.84 9.55 -10.00
N GLU A 114 11.34 10.52 -10.75
CA GLU A 114 11.52 11.93 -10.42
C GLU A 114 10.74 12.29 -9.15
N ASP A 115 11.17 13.35 -8.46
CA ASP A 115 10.36 13.95 -7.41
C ASP A 115 9.25 14.80 -8.06
N PRO A 116 7.98 14.37 -7.96
CA PRO A 116 6.88 15.09 -8.60
C PRO A 116 6.67 16.48 -7.99
N ALA A 117 6.97 16.68 -6.70
CA ALA A 117 6.82 17.99 -6.07
C ALA A 117 7.86 18.96 -6.62
N GLN A 118 9.12 18.52 -6.74
CA GLN A 118 10.16 19.32 -7.38
C GLN A 118 9.81 19.60 -8.85
N ARG A 119 9.34 18.59 -9.59
CA ARG A 119 8.99 18.75 -11.00
C ARG A 119 7.88 19.78 -11.23
N VAL A 120 6.86 19.77 -10.37
CA VAL A 120 5.78 20.76 -10.41
C VAL A 120 6.28 22.14 -10.00
N ALA A 121 7.12 22.24 -8.96
CA ALA A 121 7.71 23.51 -8.54
C ALA A 121 8.54 24.15 -9.66
N ASP A 122 9.42 23.38 -10.29
CA ASP A 122 10.23 23.83 -11.42
C ASP A 122 9.37 24.29 -12.59
N PHE A 123 8.28 23.57 -12.88
CA PHE A 123 7.35 23.96 -13.94
C PHE A 123 6.70 25.31 -13.65
N LEU A 124 6.20 25.51 -12.43
CA LEU A 124 5.54 26.75 -12.02
C LEU A 124 6.49 27.96 -12.02
N MET A 125 7.75 27.78 -11.60
CA MET A 125 8.75 28.86 -11.59
C MET A 125 9.21 29.29 -12.99
N ASN A 126 8.99 28.45 -14.01
CA ASN A 126 9.39 28.73 -15.40
C ASN A 126 8.20 29.06 -16.30
N LEU A 127 7.02 29.33 -15.72
CA LEU A 127 5.89 29.83 -16.50
C LEU A 127 6.22 31.24 -17.04
N PRO A 128 6.03 31.51 -18.34
CA PRO A 128 6.13 32.87 -18.86
C PRO A 128 5.06 33.75 -18.21
N GLU A 129 5.39 35.01 -17.94
CA GLU A 129 4.38 36.00 -17.52
C GLU A 129 3.34 36.15 -18.65
N GLU A 130 2.06 36.16 -18.29
CA GLU A 130 0.98 36.46 -19.23
C GLU A 130 1.04 37.96 -19.58
N ASP A 131 1.20 38.28 -20.87
CA ASP A 131 1.13 39.64 -21.44
C ASP A 131 -0.30 40.23 -21.37
#